data_AF-A0A536UDQ6-F1
#
_entry.id   AF-A0A536UDQ6-F1
#
_cell.length_a   1.000
_cell.length_b   1.000
_cell.length_c   1.000
_cell.angle_alpha   90.00
_cell.angle_beta   90.00
_cell.angle_gamma   90.00
#
_symmetry.space_group_name_H-M   'P 1'
#
loop_
_entity.id
_entity.type
_entity.pdbx_description
1 polymer ?
#
loop_
_entity_poly.entity_id
_entity_poly.type
_entity_poly.pdbx_seq_one_letter_code
_entity_poly.pdbx_strand_id
1 'polypeptide(L)'
;MLVNCVAYQEGTKLSDIPKEDISEYVKRPDCFVWVGLKDPTPDELEEMREEFGLHELAVEDARHGHQRPKIEEYGNSLFAVLQTVEIKEAELHVGEVDIFVGPNYILSVRLHTERGFADVRARCEREPHLLKFGAAYVFYALMDTVVDRYFPILDALETELEKIEEQIFLRNTARSNIEALYALKRSLMILKHAVDPLMEAVSKLYGGRVPQICAGMG
;
A
#
# COMPACT_ATOMS: atom_id res chain seq x y z
N MET A 1 6.06 14.26 4.19
CA MET A 1 4.98 15.15 4.66
C MET A 1 3.86 14.36 5.32
N LEU A 2 3.44 14.80 6.50
CA LEU A 2 2.23 14.31 7.17
C LEU A 2 0.97 14.67 6.38
N VAL A 3 0.14 13.66 6.10
CA VAL A 3 -1.13 13.80 5.35
C VAL A 3 -2.31 13.80 6.31
N ASN A 4 -2.31 12.87 7.27
CA ASN A 4 -3.32 12.78 8.31
C ASN A 4 -2.79 12.01 9.52
N CYS A 5 -3.32 12.34 10.70
CA CYS A 5 -3.07 11.66 11.96
C CYS A 5 -4.36 11.68 12.77
N VAL A 6 -4.98 10.52 12.95
CA VAL A 6 -6.35 10.43 13.48
C VAL A 6 -6.47 9.30 14.48
N ALA A 7 -7.10 9.57 15.61
CA ALA A 7 -7.50 8.56 16.59
C ALA A 7 -8.92 8.07 16.31
N TYR A 8 -9.11 6.76 16.45
CA TYR A 8 -10.40 6.08 16.35
C TYR A 8 -10.67 5.31 17.62
N GLN A 9 -11.94 5.17 17.98
CA GLN A 9 -12.42 4.38 19.12
C GLN A 9 -13.70 3.65 18.70
N GLU A 10 -13.78 2.34 18.94
CA GLU A 10 -14.94 1.51 18.62
C GLU A 10 -15.48 1.69 17.17
N GLY A 11 -14.56 1.84 16.21
CA GLY A 11 -14.89 2.03 14.79
C GLY A 11 -15.37 3.43 14.41
N THR A 12 -15.28 4.41 15.30
CA THR A 12 -15.65 5.82 15.04
C THR A 12 -14.45 6.74 15.14
N LYS A 13 -14.41 7.78 14.29
CA LYS A 13 -13.38 8.82 14.36
C LYS A 13 -13.58 9.62 15.65
N LEU A 14 -12.56 9.67 16.50
CA LEU A 14 -12.57 10.45 17.73
C LEU A 14 -12.14 11.90 17.45
N SER A 15 -10.93 12.07 16.92
CA SER A 15 -10.38 13.38 16.54
C SER A 15 -9.15 13.23 15.64
N ASP A 16 -8.86 14.28 14.87
CA ASP A 16 -7.50 14.49 14.35
C ASP A 16 -6.60 14.85 15.54
N ILE A 17 -5.43 14.22 15.64
CA ILE A 17 -4.50 14.41 16.77
C ILE A 17 -3.15 14.92 16.26
N PRO A 18 -2.46 15.78 17.03
CA PRO A 18 -1.09 16.17 16.71
C PRO A 18 -0.16 14.96 16.90
N LYS A 19 1.00 14.98 16.25
CA LYS A 19 1.94 13.86 16.25
C LYS A 19 2.50 13.55 17.65
N GLU A 20 2.63 14.59 18.47
CA GLU A 20 3.13 14.53 19.85
C GLU A 20 2.17 13.76 20.78
N ASP A 21 0.90 13.63 20.41
CA ASP A 21 -0.11 12.91 21.20
C ASP A 21 -0.22 11.42 20.80
N ILE A 22 0.45 10.99 19.72
CA ILE A 22 0.36 9.62 19.20
C ILE A 22 0.59 8.59 20.31
N SER A 23 1.72 8.73 21.03
CA SER A 23 2.10 7.85 22.13
C SER A 23 1.03 7.73 23.23
N GLU A 24 0.21 8.76 23.46
CA GLU A 24 -0.84 8.73 24.48
C GLU A 24 -2.06 7.93 24.02
N TYR A 25 -2.46 8.08 22.74
CA TYR A 25 -3.60 7.37 22.18
C TYR A 25 -3.30 5.90 21.91
N VAL A 26 -2.08 5.57 21.45
CA VAL A 26 -1.65 4.18 21.21
C VAL A 26 -1.70 3.33 22.49
N LYS A 27 -1.47 3.94 23.66
CA LYS A 27 -1.55 3.24 24.97
C LYS A 27 -2.98 2.91 25.41
N ARG A 28 -4.00 3.50 24.80
CA ARG A 28 -5.41 3.26 25.14
C ARG A 28 -5.90 1.99 24.44
N PRO A 29 -6.38 0.97 25.17
CA PRO A 29 -6.70 -0.34 24.59
C PRO A 29 -7.93 -0.35 23.67
N ASP A 30 -8.78 0.66 23.78
CA ASP A 30 -10.01 0.85 23.01
C ASP A 30 -9.83 1.81 21.82
N CYS A 31 -8.61 2.33 21.63
CA CYS A 31 -8.28 3.26 20.56
C CYS A 31 -7.25 2.68 19.61
N PHE A 32 -7.29 3.11 18.35
CA PHE A 32 -6.15 2.97 17.46
C PHE A 32 -5.88 4.25 16.68
N VAL A 33 -4.61 4.48 16.36
CA VAL A 33 -4.16 5.67 15.61
C VAL A 33 -3.87 5.28 14.17
N TRP A 34 -4.43 6.02 13.20
CA TRP A 34 -4.13 5.84 11.79
C TRP A 34 -3.44 7.07 11.21
N VAL A 35 -2.17 6.91 10.85
CA VAL A 35 -1.33 7.95 10.27
C VAL A 35 -1.04 7.66 8.79
N GLY A 36 -1.05 8.70 7.98
CA GLY A 36 -0.62 8.67 6.59
C GLY A 36 0.49 9.68 6.30
N LEU A 37 1.59 9.22 5.72
CA LEU A 37 2.69 10.06 5.21
C LEU A 37 2.75 9.98 3.67
N LYS A 38 3.16 11.08 3.04
CA LYS A 38 3.55 11.13 1.61
C LYS A 38 4.97 11.68 1.52
N ASP A 39 5.85 10.94 0.84
CA ASP A 39 7.25 11.30 0.58
C ASP A 39 7.91 11.95 1.81
N PRO A 40 7.95 11.25 2.96
CA PRO A 40 8.48 11.82 4.19
C PRO A 40 9.97 12.08 4.14
N THR A 41 10.41 13.09 4.89
CA THR A 41 11.83 13.30 5.11
C THR A 41 12.40 12.21 6.04
N PRO A 42 13.71 11.97 6.00
CA PRO A 42 14.45 11.21 7.00
C PRO A 42 14.06 11.48 8.45
N ASP A 43 13.85 12.75 8.81
CA ASP A 43 13.53 13.17 10.17
C ASP A 43 12.06 12.87 10.52
N GLU A 44 11.13 13.03 9.58
CA GLU A 44 9.72 12.65 9.77
C GLU A 44 9.57 11.14 10.01
N LEU A 45 10.34 10.31 9.29
CA LEU A 45 10.34 8.85 9.51
C LEU A 45 10.95 8.47 10.85
N GLU A 46 12.02 9.15 11.26
CA GLU A 46 12.67 8.90 12.56
C GLU A 46 11.75 9.27 13.73
N GLU A 47 11.02 10.39 13.61
CA GLU A 47 10.02 10.77 14.60
C GLU A 47 8.91 9.71 14.73
N MET A 48 8.40 9.17 13.62
CA MET A 48 7.43 8.07 13.67
C MET A 48 8.03 6.79 14.27
N ARG A 49 9.33 6.53 14.05
CA ARG A 49 10.04 5.41 14.67
C ARG A 49 9.99 5.51 16.19
N GLU A 50 10.24 6.70 16.73
CA GLU A 50 10.22 6.95 18.18
C GLU A 50 8.79 6.88 18.75
N GLU A 51 7.81 7.53 18.12
CA GLU A 51 6.41 7.57 18.58
C GLU A 51 5.73 6.19 18.60
N PHE A 52 6.00 5.35 17.59
CA PHE A 52 5.38 4.03 17.47
C PHE A 52 6.26 2.87 17.93
N GLY A 53 7.54 3.13 18.22
CA GLY A 53 8.53 2.08 18.49
C GLY A 53 8.76 1.17 17.29
N LEU A 54 8.84 1.74 16.08
CA LEU A 54 9.02 0.97 14.84
C LEU A 54 10.39 0.27 14.84
N HIS A 55 10.44 -0.91 14.22
CA HIS A 55 11.68 -1.66 14.09
C HIS A 55 12.66 -0.94 13.15
N GLU A 56 13.93 -0.86 13.54
CA GLU A 56 14.96 -0.09 12.82
C GLU A 56 15.11 -0.53 11.36
N LEU A 57 15.20 -1.83 11.10
CA LEU A 57 15.29 -2.36 9.73
C LEU A 57 14.08 -2.01 8.86
N ALA A 58 12.88 -1.97 9.43
CA ALA A 58 11.67 -1.62 8.67
C ALA A 58 11.65 -0.12 8.31
N VAL A 59 12.16 0.74 9.19
CA VAL A 59 12.32 2.18 8.91
C VAL A 59 13.44 2.43 7.91
N GLU A 60 14.53 1.63 7.98
CA GLU A 60 15.60 1.67 6.98
C GLU A 60 15.08 1.30 5.59
N ASP A 61 14.27 0.24 5.48
CA ASP A 61 13.64 -0.14 4.21
C ASP A 61 12.73 0.95 3.67
N ALA A 62 11.86 1.52 4.51
CA ALA A 62 10.96 2.61 4.13
C ALA A 62 11.70 3.92 3.81
N ARG A 63 12.95 4.08 4.25
CA ARG A 63 13.80 5.23 3.90
C ARG A 63 14.48 5.04 2.56
N HIS A 64 14.97 3.83 2.26
CA HIS A 64 15.62 3.52 1.00
C HIS A 64 14.62 3.46 -0.16
N GLY A 65 13.44 2.91 0.12
CA GLY A 65 12.40 2.66 -0.87
C GLY A 65 12.82 1.68 -1.97
N HIS A 66 12.04 1.65 -3.04
CA HIS A 66 12.17 0.73 -4.18
C HIS A 66 12.23 -0.75 -3.76
N GLN A 67 11.50 -1.08 -2.71
CA GLN A 67 11.47 -2.41 -2.15
C GLN A 67 10.57 -3.32 -2.99
N ARG A 68 10.86 -4.63 -2.94
CA ARG A 68 9.92 -5.62 -3.47
C ARG A 68 8.78 -5.83 -2.48
N PRO A 69 7.56 -6.16 -2.95
CA PRO A 69 6.47 -6.46 -2.05
C PRO A 69 6.84 -7.55 -1.05
N LYS A 70 6.56 -7.30 0.23
CA LYS A 70 6.88 -8.22 1.33
C LYS A 70 5.99 -7.94 2.52
N ILE A 71 5.86 -8.95 3.40
CA ILE A 71 5.25 -8.84 4.72
C ILE A 71 6.18 -9.53 5.72
N GLU A 72 6.56 -8.81 6.77
CA GLU A 72 7.51 -9.24 7.79
C GLU A 72 6.96 -8.97 9.19
N GLU A 73 7.18 -9.90 10.12
CA GLU A 73 6.81 -9.77 11.53
C GLU A 73 8.01 -9.27 12.34
N TYR A 74 7.80 -8.19 13.11
CA TYR A 74 8.74 -7.65 14.07
C TYR A 74 8.11 -7.62 15.46
N GLY A 75 8.28 -8.72 16.19
CA GLY A 75 7.66 -8.90 17.51
C GLY A 75 6.13 -8.86 17.43
N ASN A 76 5.52 -7.79 17.97
CA ASN A 76 4.07 -7.58 17.97
C ASN A 76 3.61 -6.62 16.85
N SER A 77 4.47 -6.32 15.89
CA SER A 77 4.17 -5.44 14.76
C SER A 77 4.42 -6.15 13.43
N LEU A 78 3.77 -5.66 12.39
CA LEU A 78 3.96 -6.07 11.01
C LEU A 78 4.50 -4.90 10.21
N PHE A 79 5.42 -5.22 9.30
CA PHE A 79 5.85 -4.32 8.24
C PHE A 79 5.48 -4.93 6.90
N ALA A 80 4.79 -4.17 6.06
CA ALA A 80 4.43 -4.58 4.72
C ALA A 80 4.89 -3.53 3.71
N VAL A 81 5.43 -3.99 2.59
CA VAL A 81 5.69 -3.16 1.42
C VAL A 81 4.73 -3.62 0.33
N LEU A 82 4.00 -2.68 -0.25
CA LEU A 82 3.17 -2.91 -1.43
C LEU A 82 3.65 -1.98 -2.54
N GLN A 83 3.90 -2.52 -3.74
CA GLN A 83 4.16 -1.64 -4.88
C GLN A 83 2.85 -1.04 -5.38
N THR A 84 2.92 0.16 -5.95
CA THR A 84 1.83 0.79 -6.68
C THR A 84 2.28 0.97 -8.12
N VAL A 85 1.35 0.88 -9.05
CA VAL A 85 1.60 1.18 -10.46
C VAL A 85 0.59 2.23 -10.88
N GLU A 86 1.06 3.29 -11.52
CA GLU A 86 0.23 4.39 -12.00
C GLU A 86 0.61 4.73 -13.45
N ILE A 87 -0.37 5.07 -14.27
CA ILE A 87 -0.11 5.60 -15.63
C ILE A 87 0.11 7.10 -15.52
N LYS A 88 1.29 7.58 -15.91
CA LYS A 88 1.63 9.01 -15.99
C LYS A 88 2.37 9.26 -17.29
N GLU A 89 1.96 10.30 -18.01
CA GLU A 89 2.56 10.67 -19.31
C GLU A 89 2.63 9.50 -20.32
N ALA A 90 1.62 8.62 -20.29
CA ALA A 90 1.52 7.38 -21.08
C ALA A 90 2.58 6.30 -20.76
N GLU A 91 3.31 6.43 -19.65
CA GLU A 91 4.22 5.42 -19.12
C GLU A 91 3.73 4.87 -17.77
N LEU A 92 4.13 3.64 -17.44
CA LEU A 92 3.89 3.07 -16.12
C LEU A 92 4.98 3.55 -15.15
N HIS A 93 4.55 4.18 -14.07
CA HIS A 93 5.39 4.56 -12.96
C HIS A 93 5.13 3.64 -11.77
N VAL A 94 6.22 3.16 -11.17
CA VAL A 94 6.17 2.34 -9.96
C VAL A 94 6.42 3.23 -8.75
N GLY A 95 5.50 3.20 -7.80
CA GLY A 95 5.70 3.69 -6.45
C GLY A 95 5.55 2.57 -5.45
N GLU A 96 5.47 2.92 -4.17
CA GLU A 96 5.19 1.96 -3.12
C GLU A 96 4.45 2.59 -1.93
N VAL A 97 3.87 1.71 -1.14
CA VAL A 97 3.23 2.01 0.13
C VAL A 97 3.81 1.08 1.18
N ASP A 98 4.55 1.66 2.10
CA ASP A 98 5.06 0.95 3.27
C ASP A 98 4.06 1.09 4.40
N ILE A 99 3.70 -0.03 5.03
CA ILE A 99 2.66 -0.08 6.04
C ILE A 99 3.24 -0.72 7.29
N PHE A 100 3.25 0.04 8.37
CA PHE A 100 3.56 -0.44 9.71
C PHE A 100 2.24 -0.67 10.43
N VAL A 101 2.04 -1.86 10.95
CA VAL A 101 0.82 -2.24 11.68
C VAL A 101 1.23 -2.70 13.07
N GLY A 102 0.75 -2.01 14.08
CA GLY A 102 0.87 -2.40 15.48
C GLY A 102 -0.49 -2.76 16.09
N PRO A 103 -0.54 -3.15 17.37
CA PRO A 103 -1.80 -3.49 18.04
C PRO A 103 -2.83 -2.35 17.99
N ASN A 104 -2.37 -1.12 18.25
CA ASN A 104 -3.22 0.07 18.34
C ASN A 104 -2.79 1.18 17.37
N TYR A 105 -2.08 0.82 16.29
CA TYR A 105 -1.74 1.81 15.28
C TYR A 105 -1.60 1.21 13.88
N ILE A 106 -1.77 2.05 12.89
CA ILE A 106 -1.36 1.80 11.52
C ILE A 106 -0.76 3.07 10.92
N LEU A 107 0.43 2.95 10.35
CA LEU A 107 1.14 4.01 9.66
C LEU A 107 1.34 3.57 8.21
N SER A 108 0.81 4.33 7.26
CA SER A 108 1.05 4.12 5.83
C SER A 108 1.95 5.24 5.28
N VAL A 109 3.10 4.89 4.74
CA VAL A 109 4.04 5.78 4.07
C VAL A 109 3.95 5.57 2.57
N ARG A 110 3.58 6.60 1.82
CA ARG A 110 3.61 6.56 0.36
C ARG A 110 4.91 7.15 -0.16
N LEU A 111 5.56 6.43 -1.05
CA LEU A 111 6.72 6.90 -1.80
C LEU A 111 6.41 6.84 -3.29
N HIS A 112 6.70 7.91 -4.01
CA HIS A 112 6.57 7.97 -5.48
C HIS A 112 5.18 7.56 -6.02
N THR A 113 4.14 7.72 -5.19
CA THR A 113 2.75 7.38 -5.49
C THR A 113 1.92 8.66 -5.45
N GLU A 114 1.30 9.04 -6.56
CA GLU A 114 0.51 10.28 -6.61
C GLU A 114 -0.89 10.09 -6.04
N ARG A 115 -1.53 8.95 -6.35
CA ARG A 115 -2.88 8.68 -5.87
C ARG A 115 -2.87 8.32 -4.39
N GLY A 116 -3.34 9.24 -3.56
CA GLY A 116 -3.51 9.01 -2.12
C GLY A 116 -4.58 7.95 -1.77
N PHE A 117 -4.72 7.65 -0.48
CA PHE A 117 -5.69 6.67 0.06
C PHE A 117 -6.82 7.33 0.87
N ALA A 118 -7.19 8.56 0.53
CA ALA A 118 -8.28 9.26 1.22
C ALA A 118 -9.64 8.58 0.99
N ASP A 119 -9.81 7.97 -0.19
CA ASP A 119 -10.94 7.11 -0.55
C ASP A 119 -11.05 5.88 0.35
N VAL A 120 -9.91 5.26 0.69
CA VAL A 120 -9.87 4.12 1.63
C VAL A 120 -10.30 4.54 3.02
N ARG A 121 -9.81 5.69 3.52
CA ARG A 121 -10.23 6.22 4.82
C ARG A 121 -11.73 6.50 4.86
N ALA A 122 -12.25 7.18 3.85
CA ALA A 122 -13.68 7.44 3.74
C ALA A 122 -14.52 6.16 3.58
N ARG A 123 -13.98 5.09 2.97
CA ARG A 123 -14.63 3.77 2.93
C ARG A 123 -14.68 3.14 4.32
N CYS A 124 -13.54 3.06 5.02
CA CYS A 124 -13.46 2.49 6.36
C CYS A 124 -14.37 3.22 7.36
N GLU A 125 -14.42 4.56 7.33
CA GLU A 125 -15.28 5.36 8.21
C GLU A 125 -16.78 5.17 7.95
N ARG A 126 -17.17 4.74 6.75
CA ARG A 126 -18.56 4.37 6.43
C ARG A 126 -18.93 2.98 6.92
N GLU A 127 -17.97 2.19 7.37
CA GLU A 127 -18.17 0.83 7.87
C GLU A 127 -17.68 0.68 9.34
N PRO A 128 -18.28 1.39 10.32
CA PRO A 128 -17.83 1.34 11.73
C PRO A 128 -17.78 -0.08 12.31
N HIS A 129 -18.70 -0.94 11.88
CA HIS A 129 -18.77 -2.33 12.30
C HIS A 129 -17.57 -3.17 11.85
N LEU A 130 -16.84 -2.73 10.82
CA LEU A 130 -15.55 -3.32 10.41
C LEU A 130 -14.38 -2.51 10.97
N LEU A 131 -14.50 -1.17 11.02
CA LEU A 131 -13.44 -0.31 11.56
C LEU A 131 -13.16 -0.55 13.05
N LYS A 132 -14.09 -1.15 13.79
CA LYS A 132 -13.87 -1.64 15.15
C LYS A 132 -12.80 -2.74 15.25
N PHE A 133 -12.49 -3.45 14.16
CA PHE A 133 -11.37 -4.39 14.10
C PHE A 133 -10.01 -3.67 14.00
N GLY A 134 -10.01 -2.33 13.99
CA GLY A 134 -8.83 -1.51 14.19
C GLY A 134 -7.85 -1.53 13.03
N ALA A 135 -6.57 -1.50 13.39
CA ALA A 135 -5.45 -1.43 12.45
C ALA A 135 -5.45 -2.56 11.40
N ALA A 136 -5.92 -3.75 11.78
CA ALA A 136 -5.92 -4.92 10.91
C ALA A 136 -6.91 -4.79 9.74
N TYR A 137 -8.11 -4.25 9.97
CA TYR A 137 -9.07 -3.98 8.90
C TYR A 137 -8.60 -2.86 7.98
N VAL A 138 -7.96 -1.81 8.53
CA VAL A 138 -7.36 -0.76 7.71
C VAL A 138 -6.22 -1.30 6.85
N PHE A 139 -5.39 -2.20 7.39
CA PHE A 139 -4.33 -2.87 6.63
C PHE A 139 -4.90 -3.67 5.44
N TYR A 140 -5.94 -4.47 5.69
CA TYR A 140 -6.69 -5.14 4.62
C TYR A 140 -7.19 -4.14 3.59
N ALA A 141 -7.87 -3.06 4.01
CA ALA A 141 -8.48 -2.10 3.12
C ALA A 141 -7.45 -1.35 2.24
N LEU A 142 -6.25 -1.06 2.77
CA LEU A 142 -5.14 -0.49 2.00
C LEU A 142 -4.65 -1.46 0.94
N MET A 143 -4.40 -2.71 1.32
CA MET A 143 -3.92 -3.76 0.41
C MET A 143 -4.93 -4.05 -0.70
N ASP A 144 -6.20 -4.22 -0.34
CA ASP A 144 -7.34 -4.38 -1.24
C ASP A 144 -7.39 -3.26 -2.28
N THR A 145 -7.21 -2.00 -1.83
CA THR A 145 -7.19 -0.85 -2.74
C THR A 145 -5.96 -0.84 -3.65
N VAL A 146 -4.80 -1.31 -3.20
CA VAL A 146 -3.62 -1.42 -4.08
C VAL A 146 -3.86 -2.46 -5.17
N VAL A 147 -4.43 -3.63 -4.82
CA VAL A 147 -4.78 -4.67 -5.78
C VAL A 147 -5.83 -4.17 -6.78
N ASP A 148 -6.88 -3.49 -6.30
CA ASP A 148 -7.93 -2.93 -7.15
C ASP A 148 -7.38 -1.94 -8.19
N ARG A 149 -6.31 -1.21 -7.85
CA ARG A 149 -5.68 -0.24 -8.75
C ARG A 149 -4.92 -0.88 -9.92
N TYR A 150 -4.64 -2.19 -9.88
CA TYR A 150 -4.02 -2.89 -11.00
C TYR A 150 -5.00 -3.21 -12.14
N PHE A 151 -6.28 -3.43 -11.86
CA PHE A 151 -7.25 -3.83 -12.88
C PHE A 151 -7.39 -2.82 -14.02
N PRO A 152 -7.56 -1.49 -13.78
CA PRO A 152 -7.65 -0.53 -14.87
C PRO A 152 -6.38 -0.48 -15.75
N ILE A 153 -5.23 -0.84 -15.20
CA ILE A 153 -3.97 -0.89 -15.95
C ILE A 153 -3.93 -2.15 -16.81
N LEU A 154 -4.36 -3.29 -16.29
CA LEU A 154 -4.51 -4.52 -17.07
C LEU A 154 -5.48 -4.31 -18.23
N ASP A 155 -6.65 -3.71 -17.99
CA ASP A 155 -7.64 -3.39 -19.04
C ASP A 155 -7.02 -2.50 -20.14
N ALA A 156 -6.21 -1.52 -19.76
CA ALA A 156 -5.52 -0.65 -20.69
C ALA A 156 -4.47 -1.40 -21.52
N LEU A 157 -3.69 -2.31 -20.91
CA LEU A 157 -2.70 -3.13 -21.62
C LEU A 157 -3.37 -4.15 -22.56
N GLU A 158 -4.51 -4.72 -22.16
CA GLU A 158 -5.32 -5.58 -23.04
C GLU A 158 -5.82 -4.80 -24.25
N THR A 159 -6.35 -3.60 -24.04
CA THR A 159 -6.79 -2.71 -25.13
C THR A 159 -5.63 -2.34 -26.08
N GLU A 160 -4.42 -2.10 -25.56
CA GLU A 160 -3.24 -1.85 -26.40
C GLU A 160 -2.78 -3.09 -27.17
N LEU A 161 -2.90 -4.29 -26.59
CA LEU A 161 -2.62 -5.54 -27.28
C LEU A 161 -3.56 -5.73 -28.49
N GLU A 162 -4.87 -5.55 -28.29
CA GLU A 162 -5.88 -5.67 -29.36
C GLU A 162 -5.56 -4.73 -30.54
N LYS A 163 -5.16 -3.48 -30.26
CA LYS A 163 -4.75 -2.52 -31.30
C LYS A 163 -3.53 -2.99 -32.08
N ILE A 164 -2.53 -3.57 -31.40
CA ILE A 164 -1.34 -4.10 -32.06
C ILE A 164 -1.73 -5.27 -32.96
N GLU A 165 -2.61 -6.16 -32.49
CA GLU A 165 -3.10 -7.30 -33.26
C GLU A 165 -3.83 -6.89 -34.55
N GLU A 166 -4.68 -5.85 -34.49
CA GLU A 166 -5.33 -5.29 -35.68
C GLU A 166 -4.31 -4.71 -36.68
N GLN A 167 -3.26 -4.06 -36.19
CA GLN A 167 -2.23 -3.42 -37.03
C GLN A 167 -1.25 -4.40 -37.69
N ILE A 168 -1.12 -5.62 -37.17
CA ILE A 168 -0.23 -6.66 -37.72
C ILE A 168 -0.64 -7.09 -39.13
N PHE A 169 -1.94 -7.03 -39.45
CA PHE A 169 -2.46 -7.43 -40.77
C PHE A 169 -2.37 -6.31 -41.82
N LEU A 170 -1.99 -5.09 -41.42
CA LEU A 170 -1.84 -3.96 -42.34
C LEU A 170 -0.46 -3.99 -43.02
N ARG A 171 -0.39 -3.59 -44.30
CA ARG A 171 0.87 -3.53 -45.05
C ARG A 171 1.74 -2.37 -44.54
N ASN A 172 3.06 -2.59 -44.46
CA ASN A 172 4.11 -1.62 -44.12
C ASN A 172 4.19 -1.15 -42.64
N THR A 173 3.60 -1.87 -41.68
CA THR A 173 3.63 -1.55 -40.23
C THR A 173 4.57 -2.44 -39.40
N ALA A 174 5.36 -3.32 -40.02
CA ALA A 174 6.13 -4.34 -39.30
C ALA A 174 7.06 -3.78 -38.20
N ARG A 175 7.76 -2.66 -38.46
CA ARG A 175 8.67 -2.05 -37.47
C ARG A 175 7.91 -1.42 -36.31
N SER A 176 6.85 -0.65 -36.58
CA SER A 176 6.05 -0.01 -35.53
C SER A 176 5.37 -1.05 -34.64
N ASN A 177 4.91 -2.16 -35.21
CA ASN A 177 4.27 -3.24 -34.44
C ASN A 177 5.28 -3.92 -33.49
N ILE A 178 6.53 -4.12 -33.94
CA ILE A 178 7.59 -4.67 -33.09
C ILE A 178 7.89 -3.71 -31.93
N GLU A 179 8.04 -2.41 -32.21
CA GLU A 179 8.30 -1.38 -31.19
C GLU A 179 7.16 -1.34 -30.15
N ALA A 180 5.91 -1.37 -30.61
CA ALA A 180 4.73 -1.41 -29.73
C ALA A 180 4.66 -2.70 -28.89
N LEU A 181 4.96 -3.87 -29.47
CA LEU A 181 4.98 -5.13 -28.74
C LEU A 181 6.07 -5.16 -27.65
N TYR A 182 7.25 -4.57 -27.90
CA TYR A 182 8.29 -4.43 -26.89
C TYR A 182 7.90 -3.48 -25.76
N ALA A 183 7.20 -2.38 -26.08
CA ALA A 183 6.67 -1.46 -25.08
C ALA A 183 5.63 -2.16 -24.19
N LEU A 184 4.66 -2.87 -24.81
CA LEU A 184 3.65 -3.66 -24.10
C LEU A 184 4.28 -4.73 -23.20
N LYS A 185 5.28 -5.47 -23.72
CA LYS A 185 6.03 -6.46 -22.93
C LYS A 185 6.69 -5.81 -21.71
N ARG A 186 7.28 -4.62 -21.85
CA ARG A 186 7.92 -3.90 -20.74
C ARG A 186 6.88 -3.53 -19.68
N SER A 187 5.73 -2.99 -20.08
CA SER A 187 4.64 -2.64 -19.17
C SER A 187 4.09 -3.85 -18.43
N LEU A 188 3.89 -4.99 -19.11
CA LEU A 188 3.50 -6.25 -18.48
C LEU A 188 4.53 -6.74 -17.46
N MET A 189 5.83 -6.62 -17.75
CA MET A 189 6.89 -7.00 -16.81
C MET A 189 6.89 -6.13 -15.55
N ILE A 190 6.57 -4.84 -15.67
CA ILE A 190 6.43 -3.94 -14.52
C ILE A 190 5.33 -4.42 -13.59
N LEU A 191 4.12 -4.66 -14.12
CA LEU A 191 3.00 -5.20 -13.34
C LEU A 191 3.32 -6.56 -12.73
N LYS A 192 3.92 -7.46 -13.50
CA LYS A 192 4.34 -8.78 -13.01
C LYS A 192 5.27 -8.66 -11.81
N HIS A 193 6.25 -7.74 -11.84
CA HIS A 193 7.16 -7.52 -10.73
C HIS A 193 6.49 -6.93 -9.49
N ALA A 194 5.38 -6.20 -9.65
CA ALA A 194 4.58 -5.70 -8.54
C ALA A 194 3.62 -6.75 -7.95
N VAL A 195 3.10 -7.67 -8.78
CA VAL A 195 2.07 -8.65 -8.36
C VAL A 195 2.66 -9.98 -7.90
N ASP A 196 3.64 -10.54 -8.60
CA ASP A 196 4.17 -11.89 -8.29
C ASP A 196 4.69 -11.99 -6.84
N PRO A 197 5.53 -11.06 -6.33
CA PRO A 197 6.02 -11.14 -4.95
C PRO A 197 4.91 -10.90 -3.91
N LEU A 198 3.89 -10.12 -4.28
CA LEU A 198 2.76 -9.85 -3.40
C LEU A 198 1.98 -11.14 -3.08
N MET A 199 1.84 -12.05 -4.05
CA MET A 199 1.18 -13.34 -3.83
C MET A 199 1.90 -14.17 -2.75
N GLU A 200 3.23 -14.20 -2.79
CA GLU A 200 4.03 -14.87 -1.76
C GLU A 200 3.91 -14.15 -0.42
N ALA A 201 3.94 -12.82 -0.41
CA ALA A 201 3.80 -12.01 0.80
C ALA A 201 2.44 -12.24 1.48
N VAL A 202 1.33 -12.20 0.73
CA VAL A 202 -0.03 -12.37 1.24
C VAL A 202 -0.29 -13.80 1.71
N SER A 203 0.41 -14.81 1.17
CA SER A 203 0.34 -16.19 1.71
C SER A 203 0.76 -16.31 3.17
N LYS A 204 1.50 -15.34 3.71
CA LYS A 204 1.81 -15.27 5.15
C LYS A 204 0.60 -14.87 6.00
N LEU A 205 -0.42 -14.27 5.40
CA LEU A 205 -1.66 -13.85 6.07
C LEU A 205 -2.73 -14.96 6.09
N TYR A 206 -2.62 -15.99 5.24
CA TYR A 206 -3.53 -17.12 5.21
C TYR A 206 -2.72 -18.44 5.22
N GLY A 207 -2.75 -19.18 6.32
CA GLY A 207 -1.93 -20.40 6.44
C GLY A 207 -1.77 -20.90 7.87
N GLY A 208 -0.73 -21.72 8.11
CA GLY A 208 -0.54 -22.42 9.39
C GLY A 208 -0.15 -21.53 10.57
N ARG A 209 0.41 -20.33 10.33
CA ARG A 209 0.70 -19.32 11.36
C ARG A 209 0.37 -17.94 10.80
N VAL A 210 -0.77 -17.39 11.21
CA VAL A 210 -1.21 -16.02 10.89
C VAL A 210 -0.63 -15.06 11.94
N PRO A 211 -0.12 -13.89 11.55
CA PRO A 211 0.34 -12.88 12.51
C PRO A 211 -0.75 -12.53 13.53
N GLN A 212 -0.38 -12.36 14.80
CA GLN A 212 -1.36 -12.10 15.86
C GLN A 212 -2.23 -10.86 15.62
N ILE A 213 -1.67 -9.83 14.99
CA ILE A 213 -2.42 -8.62 14.59
C ILE A 213 -3.60 -8.93 13.67
N CYS A 214 -3.49 -9.96 12.84
CA CYS A 214 -4.54 -10.36 11.92
C CYS A 214 -5.48 -11.43 12.50
N ALA A 215 -5.22 -11.92 13.72
CA ALA A 215 -6.03 -12.95 14.36
C ALA A 215 -7.37 -12.35 14.87
N GLY A 216 -8.49 -12.99 14.53
CA GLY A 216 -9.83 -12.57 14.98
C GLY A 216 -10.64 -11.71 13.99
N MET A 217 -10.15 -11.53 12.75
CA MET A 217 -10.93 -10.93 11.64
C MET A 217 -11.82 -11.94 10.88
N GLY A 218 -12.03 -13.15 11.42
CA GLY A 218 -12.81 -14.24 10.80
C GLY A 218 -13.94 -14.75 11.69
#